data_AF-A0A497KEC5-F1
#
_entry.id   AF-A0A497KEC5-F1
#
_cell.length_a   1.000
_cell.length_b   1.000
_cell.length_c   1.000
_cell.angle_alpha   90.00
_cell.angle_beta   90.00
_cell.angle_gamma   90.00
#
_symmetry.space_group_name_H-M   'P 1'
#
loop_
_entity.id
_entity.type
_entity.pdbx_description
1 polymer ?
#
loop_
_entity_poly.entity_id
_entity_poly.type
_entity_poly.pdbx_seq_one_letter_code
_entity_poly.pdbx_strand_id
1 'polypeptide(L)'
;MKIIDIETIIFKYKSKIGIDIAGHTHPSEEHDAYQTLTRIVTDEGVDGFCFGGNKKINDRIIKPALIGKNPMDREKIWQYLYRDLQGSRGLISDGQLAVIDMALWDFAGRYLNMPVYKLLGGYREKVKAYASTMVGDEIEGGLNSPEAYADFAEKLVKQGYKAIKLHTWFPPIEWAPNPEMDIAACRAVREAVGEDIALMLDCYHSYNREEALYIGRELEKLGFYWFEEPMDEHNISAYVWLAENLEIPILG
;
A
#
# COMPACT_ATOMS: atom_id res chain seq x y z
N MET A 1 -9.72 -23.69 -22.49
CA MET A 1 -9.25 -22.59 -21.66
C MET A 1 -8.38 -21.62 -22.43
N LYS A 2 -9.00 -20.49 -22.77
CA LYS A 2 -8.42 -19.36 -23.47
C LYS A 2 -9.02 -18.07 -22.91
N ILE A 3 -8.21 -17.03 -22.84
CA ILE A 3 -8.68 -15.66 -22.66
C ILE A 3 -9.35 -15.25 -23.97
N ILE A 4 -10.61 -14.83 -23.90
CA ILE A 4 -11.41 -14.39 -25.07
C ILE A 4 -11.67 -12.89 -25.06
N ASP A 5 -11.62 -12.25 -23.89
CA ASP A 5 -11.70 -10.80 -23.77
C ASP A 5 -10.94 -10.28 -22.54
N ILE A 6 -10.58 -9.00 -22.56
CA ILE A 6 -10.16 -8.23 -21.39
C ILE A 6 -10.99 -6.94 -21.39
N GLU A 7 -11.80 -6.78 -20.36
CA GLU A 7 -12.66 -5.62 -20.18
C GLU A 7 -12.12 -4.74 -19.06
N THR A 8 -12.29 -3.41 -19.19
CA THR A 8 -12.08 -2.47 -18.09
C THR A 8 -13.38 -1.74 -17.82
N ILE A 9 -14.03 -2.10 -16.74
CA ILE A 9 -15.31 -1.53 -16.30
C ILE A 9 -14.99 -0.31 -15.45
N ILE A 10 -15.52 0.84 -15.83
CA ILE A 10 -15.40 2.08 -15.07
C ILE A 10 -16.73 2.30 -14.37
N PHE A 11 -16.71 2.46 -13.05
CA PHE A 11 -17.92 2.72 -12.28
C PHE A 11 -17.71 3.91 -11.35
N LYS A 12 -18.85 4.53 -11.02
CA LYS A 12 -18.94 5.69 -10.15
C LYS A 12 -19.43 5.24 -8.77
N TYR A 13 -18.83 5.77 -7.71
CA TYR A 13 -19.23 5.51 -6.33
C TYR A 13 -19.09 6.78 -5.48
N LYS A 14 -19.63 6.75 -4.24
CA LYS A 14 -19.48 7.83 -3.27
C LYS A 14 -18.27 7.56 -2.38
N SER A 15 -17.36 8.53 -2.28
CA SER A 15 -16.16 8.47 -1.46
C SER A 15 -16.15 9.60 -0.43
N LYS A 16 -15.55 9.33 0.74
CA LYS A 16 -15.16 10.33 1.75
C LYS A 16 -13.63 10.39 1.92
N ILE A 17 -12.91 9.89 0.92
CA ILE A 17 -11.45 9.88 0.87
C ILE A 17 -11.03 10.84 -0.24
N GLY A 18 -10.36 11.93 0.13
CA GLY A 18 -9.66 12.83 -0.77
C GLY A 18 -8.22 12.41 -0.97
N ILE A 19 -7.60 12.90 -2.04
CA ILE A 19 -6.18 12.67 -2.35
C ILE A 19 -5.54 14.03 -2.57
N ASP A 20 -4.45 14.33 -1.85
CA ASP A 20 -3.72 15.57 -2.03
C ASP A 20 -2.82 15.56 -3.29
N ILE A 21 -2.12 16.66 -3.55
CA ILE A 21 -1.25 16.78 -4.74
C ILE A 21 -0.04 15.84 -4.73
N ALA A 22 0.36 15.34 -3.56
CA ALA A 22 1.46 14.39 -3.39
C ALA A 22 0.97 12.93 -3.44
N GLY A 23 -0.35 12.71 -3.47
CA GLY A 23 -0.96 11.40 -3.60
C GLY A 23 -1.38 10.77 -2.27
N HIS A 24 -1.28 11.49 -1.15
CA HIS A 24 -1.67 10.97 0.16
C HIS A 24 -3.19 11.07 0.35
N THR A 25 -3.76 10.07 1.04
CA THR A 25 -5.20 9.99 1.30
C THR A 25 -5.58 10.69 2.60
N HIS A 26 -6.62 11.50 2.55
CA HIS A 26 -7.16 12.25 3.70
C HIS A 26 -8.68 12.07 3.79
N PRO A 27 -9.29 12.21 4.99
CA PRO A 27 -10.74 12.35 5.09
C PRO A 27 -11.23 13.57 4.30
N SER A 28 -12.38 13.45 3.63
CA SER A 28 -12.99 14.53 2.87
C SER A 28 -14.50 14.55 3.03
N GLU A 29 -15.13 15.65 2.59
CA GLU A 29 -16.56 15.65 2.31
C GLU A 29 -16.91 14.58 1.27
N GLU A 30 -18.15 14.10 1.32
CA GLU A 30 -18.62 13.09 0.38
C GLU A 30 -18.67 13.64 -1.04
N HIS A 31 -18.04 12.94 -1.97
CA HIS A 31 -17.99 13.33 -3.37
C HIS A 31 -18.11 12.12 -4.29
N ASP A 32 -18.30 12.41 -5.58
CA ASP A 32 -18.29 11.40 -6.62
C ASP A 32 -16.87 10.98 -6.97
N ALA A 33 -16.57 9.70 -6.84
CA ALA A 33 -15.30 9.10 -7.23
C ALA A 33 -15.51 8.03 -8.31
N TYR A 34 -14.44 7.72 -9.04
CA TYR A 34 -14.41 6.69 -10.08
C TYR A 34 -13.39 5.63 -9.73
N GLN A 35 -13.71 4.37 -10.05
CA GLN A 35 -12.80 3.25 -9.91
C GLN A 35 -12.90 2.37 -11.17
N THR A 36 -11.84 1.63 -11.45
CA THR A 36 -11.81 0.64 -12.52
C THR A 36 -11.83 -0.78 -11.97
N LEU A 37 -12.42 -1.70 -12.72
CA LEU A 37 -12.38 -3.13 -12.51
C LEU A 37 -11.92 -3.78 -13.81
N THR A 38 -10.76 -4.41 -13.78
CA THR A 38 -10.26 -5.22 -14.89
C THR A 38 -10.85 -6.62 -14.79
N ARG A 39 -11.45 -7.09 -15.89
CA ARG A 39 -12.05 -8.42 -16.02
C ARG A 39 -11.35 -9.18 -17.13
N ILE A 40 -10.83 -10.37 -16.83
CA ILE A 40 -10.28 -11.31 -17.79
C ILE A 40 -11.37 -12.32 -18.12
N VAL A 41 -11.91 -12.23 -19.33
CA VAL A 41 -13.02 -13.06 -19.80
C VAL A 41 -12.46 -14.32 -20.45
N THR A 42 -13.02 -15.48 -20.09
CA THR A 42 -12.52 -16.78 -20.60
C THR A 42 -13.60 -17.61 -21.30
N ASP A 43 -13.18 -18.61 -22.07
CA ASP A 43 -14.07 -19.58 -22.73
C ASP A 43 -14.61 -20.68 -21.78
N GLU A 44 -14.28 -20.63 -20.49
CA GLU A 44 -14.72 -21.62 -19.49
C GLU A 44 -15.99 -21.22 -18.74
N GLY A 45 -16.58 -20.06 -19.07
CA GLY A 45 -17.77 -19.54 -18.37
C GLY A 45 -17.49 -18.98 -16.97
N VAL A 46 -16.22 -18.82 -16.60
CA VAL A 46 -15.75 -18.19 -15.36
C VAL A 46 -14.69 -17.16 -15.72
N ASP A 47 -14.74 -16.00 -15.08
CA ASP A 47 -13.83 -14.88 -15.34
C ASP A 47 -13.02 -14.53 -14.10
N GLY A 48 -11.91 -13.83 -14.30
CA GLY A 48 -11.08 -13.26 -13.24
C GLY A 48 -11.22 -11.75 -13.15
N PHE A 49 -11.11 -11.21 -11.94
CA PHE A 49 -11.36 -9.80 -11.64
C PHE A 49 -10.27 -9.22 -10.74
N CYS A 50 -9.90 -7.96 -10.99
CA CYS A 50 -9.12 -7.17 -10.06
C CYS A 50 -9.51 -5.69 -10.16
N PHE A 51 -9.66 -5.01 -9.01
CA PHE A 51 -9.80 -3.55 -9.00
C PHE A 51 -8.54 -2.90 -9.57
N GLY A 52 -8.73 -1.77 -10.24
CA GLY A 52 -7.67 -1.07 -10.96
C GLY A 52 -7.54 -1.50 -12.42
N GLY A 53 -6.45 -1.03 -13.02
CA GLY A 53 -6.12 -1.20 -14.43
C GLY A 53 -6.48 0.02 -15.26
N ASN A 54 -5.60 0.35 -16.19
CA ASN A 54 -5.76 1.48 -17.09
C ASN A 54 -6.44 1.00 -18.38
N LYS A 55 -7.67 1.48 -18.63
CA LYS A 55 -8.45 1.09 -19.80
C LYS A 55 -7.70 1.25 -21.12
N LYS A 56 -6.97 2.37 -21.30
CA LYS A 56 -6.23 2.63 -22.54
C LYS A 56 -5.10 1.61 -22.74
N ILE A 57 -4.39 1.25 -21.68
CA ILE A 57 -3.32 0.24 -21.73
C ILE A 57 -3.90 -1.15 -21.94
N ASN A 58 -4.99 -1.49 -21.25
CA ASN A 58 -5.68 -2.75 -21.41
C ASN A 58 -6.16 -2.93 -22.86
N ASP A 59 -6.87 -1.95 -23.43
CA ASP A 59 -7.41 -2.05 -24.79
C ASP A 59 -6.31 -2.10 -25.87
N ARG A 60 -5.26 -1.27 -25.71
CA ARG A 60 -4.22 -1.09 -26.74
C ARG A 60 -3.13 -2.16 -26.71
N ILE A 61 -2.77 -2.64 -25.52
CA ILE A 61 -1.57 -3.47 -25.31
C ILE A 61 -1.95 -4.82 -24.73
N ILE A 62 -2.59 -4.84 -23.55
CA ILE A 62 -2.81 -6.10 -22.82
C ILE A 62 -3.76 -7.03 -23.55
N LYS A 63 -4.91 -6.53 -24.03
CA LYS A 63 -5.88 -7.34 -24.75
C LYS A 63 -5.27 -7.99 -26.00
N PRO A 64 -4.70 -7.25 -26.97
CA PRO A 64 -4.04 -7.87 -28.12
C PRO A 64 -2.92 -8.86 -27.73
N ALA A 65 -2.22 -8.59 -26.64
CA ALA A 65 -1.16 -9.44 -26.14
C ALA A 65 -1.68 -10.77 -25.57
N LEU A 66 -2.86 -10.80 -24.93
CA LEU A 66 -3.31 -11.95 -24.12
C LEU A 66 -4.43 -12.77 -24.73
N ILE A 67 -5.19 -12.26 -25.70
CA ILE A 67 -6.25 -13.05 -26.36
C ILE A 67 -5.69 -14.38 -26.89
N GLY A 68 -6.43 -15.47 -26.65
CA GLY A 68 -6.10 -16.82 -27.09
C GLY A 68 -5.08 -17.54 -26.21
N LYS A 69 -4.43 -16.86 -25.24
CA LYS A 69 -3.55 -17.51 -24.27
C LYS A 69 -4.35 -18.24 -23.20
N ASN A 70 -3.75 -19.29 -22.64
CA ASN A 70 -4.32 -20.00 -21.50
C ASN A 70 -4.12 -19.17 -20.22
N PRO A 71 -5.19 -18.74 -19.52
CA PRO A 71 -5.09 -17.95 -18.29
C PRO A 71 -4.44 -18.71 -17.10
N MET A 72 -4.28 -20.04 -17.19
CA MET A 72 -3.51 -20.81 -16.20
C MET A 72 -2.00 -20.73 -16.41
N ASP A 73 -1.52 -20.27 -17.57
CA ASP A 73 -0.09 -20.08 -17.87
C ASP A 73 0.44 -18.76 -17.26
N ARG A 74 0.12 -18.48 -15.98
CA ARG A 74 0.35 -17.19 -15.32
C ARG A 74 1.80 -16.71 -15.40
N GLU A 75 2.76 -17.57 -15.05
CA GLU A 75 4.19 -17.24 -15.13
C GLU A 75 4.61 -16.86 -16.57
N LYS A 76 4.12 -17.61 -17.56
CA LYS A 76 4.41 -17.32 -18.97
C LYS A 76 3.80 -15.99 -19.41
N ILE A 77 2.58 -15.69 -18.97
CA ILE A 77 1.92 -14.41 -19.25
C ILE A 77 2.71 -13.27 -18.59
N TRP A 78 3.09 -13.42 -17.32
CA TRP A 78 3.85 -12.42 -16.58
C TRP A 78 5.18 -12.12 -17.29
N GLN A 79 5.98 -13.14 -17.62
CA GLN A 79 7.26 -12.95 -18.30
C GLN A 79 7.08 -12.31 -19.68
N TYR A 80 6.04 -12.69 -20.41
CA TYR A 80 5.73 -12.09 -21.71
C TYR A 80 5.43 -10.59 -21.60
N LEU A 81 4.62 -10.18 -20.63
CA LEU A 81 4.29 -8.77 -20.42
C LEU A 81 5.49 -7.98 -19.87
N TYR A 82 6.21 -8.54 -18.90
CA TYR A 82 7.31 -7.86 -18.21
C TYR A 82 8.60 -7.76 -19.03
N ARG A 83 8.97 -8.82 -19.76
CA ARG A 83 10.23 -8.88 -20.52
C ARG A 83 10.02 -8.63 -22.02
N ASP A 84 9.12 -9.38 -22.63
CA ASP A 84 9.02 -9.39 -24.10
C ASP A 84 8.29 -8.15 -24.64
N LEU A 85 7.47 -7.49 -23.82
CA LEU A 85 6.80 -6.23 -24.15
C LEU A 85 7.49 -4.99 -23.56
N GLN A 86 8.76 -5.08 -23.12
CA GLN A 86 9.53 -3.90 -22.69
C GLN A 86 9.64 -2.83 -23.78
N GLY A 87 9.56 -3.21 -25.06
CA GLY A 87 9.47 -2.30 -26.20
C GLY A 87 8.26 -1.35 -26.17
N SER A 88 7.30 -1.56 -25.26
CA SER A 88 6.23 -0.61 -24.94
C SER A 88 6.72 0.68 -24.28
N ARG A 89 8.02 0.83 -24.01
CA ARG A 89 8.67 2.04 -23.48
C ARG A 89 8.09 2.47 -22.12
N GLY A 90 7.88 1.50 -21.22
CA GLY A 90 7.40 1.75 -19.86
C GLY A 90 5.90 2.03 -19.74
N LEU A 91 5.12 1.84 -20.80
CA LEU A 91 3.66 2.01 -20.75
C LEU A 91 2.96 0.96 -19.87
N ILE A 92 3.59 -0.20 -19.69
CA ILE A 92 3.14 -1.22 -18.75
C ILE A 92 3.94 -1.02 -17.45
N SER A 93 3.35 -0.34 -16.47
CA SER A 93 3.93 -0.21 -15.14
C SER A 93 3.77 -1.49 -14.32
N ASP A 94 4.54 -1.62 -13.24
CA ASP A 94 4.40 -2.74 -12.30
C ASP A 94 3.00 -2.81 -11.68
N GLY A 95 2.37 -1.66 -11.41
CA GLY A 95 0.98 -1.60 -10.98
C GLY A 95 -0.01 -2.16 -12.02
N GLN A 96 0.24 -1.92 -13.32
CA GLN A 96 -0.57 -2.51 -14.38
C GLN A 96 -0.34 -4.01 -14.52
N LEU A 97 0.90 -4.49 -14.35
CA LEU A 97 1.21 -5.92 -14.32
C LEU A 97 0.52 -6.62 -13.16
N ALA A 98 0.56 -6.02 -11.96
CA ALA A 98 -0.07 -6.55 -10.75
C ALA A 98 -1.58 -6.75 -10.93
N VAL A 99 -2.29 -5.80 -11.55
CA VAL A 99 -3.73 -5.93 -11.83
C VAL A 99 -4.03 -7.14 -12.73
N ILE A 100 -3.21 -7.37 -13.77
CA ILE A 100 -3.41 -8.51 -14.67
C ILE A 100 -3.09 -9.83 -13.97
N ASP A 101 -1.97 -9.90 -13.24
CA ASP A 101 -1.59 -11.12 -12.51
C ASP A 101 -2.64 -11.49 -11.44
N MET A 102 -3.09 -10.52 -10.64
CA MET A 102 -4.12 -10.74 -9.63
C MET A 102 -5.45 -11.18 -10.25
N ALA A 103 -5.87 -10.62 -11.38
CA ALA A 103 -7.07 -11.06 -12.08
C ALA A 103 -6.93 -12.50 -12.60
N LEU A 104 -5.75 -12.92 -13.08
CA LEU A 104 -5.50 -14.31 -13.47
C LEU A 104 -5.51 -15.26 -12.27
N TRP A 105 -5.03 -14.83 -11.10
CA TRP A 105 -5.14 -15.60 -9.86
C TRP A 105 -6.59 -15.71 -9.36
N ASP A 106 -7.38 -14.64 -9.42
CA ASP A 106 -8.82 -14.67 -9.11
C ASP A 106 -9.56 -15.63 -10.06
N PHE A 107 -9.26 -15.58 -11.37
CA PHE A 107 -9.77 -16.57 -12.33
C PHE A 107 -9.46 -18.00 -11.88
N ALA A 108 -8.19 -18.30 -11.57
CA ALA A 108 -7.78 -19.65 -11.17
C ALA A 108 -8.49 -20.10 -9.87
N GLY A 109 -8.64 -19.19 -8.91
CA GLY A 109 -9.39 -19.43 -7.68
C GLY A 109 -10.84 -19.77 -7.95
N ARG A 110 -11.51 -18.97 -8.79
CA ARG A 110 -12.93 -19.18 -9.14
C ARG A 110 -13.14 -20.46 -9.97
N TYR A 111 -12.29 -20.69 -10.96
CA TYR A 111 -12.37 -21.87 -11.82
C TYR A 111 -12.21 -23.17 -11.03
N LEU A 112 -11.30 -23.18 -10.05
CA LEU A 112 -11.07 -24.33 -9.17
C LEU A 112 -11.96 -24.33 -7.92
N ASN A 113 -12.80 -23.31 -7.75
CA ASN A 113 -13.60 -23.08 -6.54
C ASN A 113 -12.76 -23.15 -5.24
N MET A 114 -11.60 -22.50 -5.25
CA MET A 114 -10.65 -22.47 -4.14
C MET A 114 -10.19 -21.05 -3.84
N PRO A 115 -10.07 -20.67 -2.56
CA PRO A 115 -9.37 -19.44 -2.20
C PRO A 115 -7.93 -19.44 -2.73
N VAL A 116 -7.49 -18.32 -3.30
CA VAL A 116 -6.15 -18.18 -3.90
C VAL A 116 -5.04 -18.61 -2.93
N TYR A 117 -5.14 -18.25 -1.64
CA TYR A 117 -4.13 -18.64 -0.65
C TYR A 117 -4.01 -20.16 -0.45
N LYS A 118 -5.09 -20.93 -0.67
CA LYS A 118 -5.01 -22.41 -0.65
C LYS A 118 -4.33 -22.94 -1.91
N LEU A 119 -4.55 -22.32 -3.07
CA LEU A 119 -3.83 -22.66 -4.30
C LEU A 119 -2.32 -22.41 -4.18
N LEU A 120 -1.92 -21.38 -3.42
CA LEU A 120 -0.52 -21.06 -3.12
C LEU A 120 0.15 -22.00 -2.10
N GLY A 121 -0.59 -22.94 -1.50
CA GLY A 121 -0.09 -23.79 -0.42
C GLY A 121 -0.24 -23.11 0.94
N GLY A 122 -1.49 -22.94 1.37
CA GLY A 122 -1.86 -22.10 2.51
C GLY A 122 -1.11 -22.42 3.81
N TYR A 123 -0.67 -21.36 4.49
CA TYR A 123 0.05 -21.44 5.78
C TYR A 123 -0.86 -21.18 6.99
N ARG A 124 -1.73 -20.17 6.90
CA ARG A 124 -2.60 -19.72 7.99
C ARG A 124 -3.96 -19.28 7.45
N GLU A 125 -5.01 -19.42 8.25
CA GLU A 125 -6.39 -19.04 7.89
C GLU A 125 -6.81 -17.71 8.52
N LYS A 126 -6.04 -17.21 9.50
CA LYS A 126 -6.19 -15.89 10.10
C LYS A 126 -4.83 -15.28 10.40
N VAL A 127 -4.76 -13.96 10.40
CA VAL A 127 -3.55 -13.19 10.71
C VAL A 127 -3.92 -11.96 11.53
N LYS A 128 -3.04 -11.54 12.45
CA LYS A 128 -3.22 -10.28 13.18
C LYS A 128 -3.01 -9.12 12.20
N ALA A 129 -3.88 -8.13 12.25
CA ALA A 129 -3.68 -6.86 11.53
C ALA A 129 -3.10 -5.81 12.50
N TYR A 130 -2.29 -4.91 11.96
CA TYR A 130 -2.01 -3.63 12.60
C TYR A 130 -2.93 -2.56 12.01
N ALA A 131 -3.29 -1.57 12.82
CA ALA A 131 -3.98 -0.40 12.32
C ALA A 131 -2.96 0.53 11.66
N SER A 132 -3.15 0.85 10.39
CA SER A 132 -2.29 1.78 9.67
C SER A 132 -3.05 3.11 9.57
N THR A 133 -2.54 4.16 10.20
CA THR A 133 -3.21 5.48 10.13
C THR A 133 -3.12 6.06 8.72
N MET A 134 -3.95 7.06 8.41
CA MET A 134 -3.65 7.95 7.29
C MET A 134 -2.44 8.83 7.63
N VAL A 135 -1.91 9.53 6.63
CA VAL A 135 -0.95 10.63 6.80
C VAL A 135 -1.61 11.72 7.66
N GLY A 136 -0.82 12.40 8.47
CA GLY A 136 -1.25 13.54 9.26
C GLY A 136 -1.85 14.63 8.39
N ASP A 137 -2.78 15.38 8.97
CA ASP A 137 -3.58 16.40 8.30
C ASP A 137 -3.62 17.71 9.13
N GLU A 138 -4.35 18.71 8.64
CA GLU A 138 -4.63 19.95 9.39
C GLU A 138 -6.14 20.07 9.72
N ILE A 139 -6.84 18.94 9.73
CA ILE A 139 -8.29 18.87 9.90
C ILE A 139 -8.63 18.78 11.39
N GLU A 140 -9.52 19.66 11.86
CA GLU A 140 -10.01 19.59 13.24
C GLU A 140 -10.70 18.24 13.50
N GLY A 141 -10.21 17.51 14.51
CA GLY A 141 -10.68 16.16 14.82
C GLY A 141 -10.14 15.05 13.90
N GLY A 142 -9.22 15.40 13.00
CA GLY A 142 -8.42 14.48 12.18
C GLY A 142 -7.13 14.05 12.89
N LEU A 143 -6.04 13.95 12.15
CA LEU A 143 -4.69 13.63 12.65
C LEU A 143 -3.81 14.89 12.64
N ASN A 144 -4.28 15.95 13.31
CA ASN A 144 -3.71 17.29 13.24
C ASN A 144 -2.77 17.66 14.38
N SER A 145 -2.60 16.81 15.39
CA SER A 145 -1.64 17.02 16.47
C SER A 145 -1.18 15.68 17.09
N PRO A 146 -0.06 15.66 17.83
CA PRO A 146 0.36 14.49 18.61
C PRO A 146 -0.75 13.90 19.51
N GLU A 147 -1.53 14.76 20.16
CA GLU A 147 -2.65 14.36 21.01
C GLU A 147 -3.78 13.69 20.19
N ALA A 148 -4.03 14.17 18.98
CA ALA A 148 -5.01 13.55 18.09
C ALA A 148 -4.60 12.12 17.68
N TYR A 149 -3.31 11.88 17.46
CA TYR A 149 -2.78 10.53 17.24
C TYR A 149 -2.97 9.64 18.47
N ALA A 150 -2.69 10.14 19.68
CA ALA A 150 -2.90 9.41 20.92
C ALA A 150 -4.37 9.02 21.12
N ASP A 151 -5.29 9.98 20.96
CA ASP A 151 -6.74 9.77 21.04
C ASP A 151 -7.22 8.73 20.02
N PHE A 152 -6.68 8.77 18.80
CA PHE A 152 -7.02 7.79 17.78
C PHE A 152 -6.44 6.40 18.10
N ALA A 153 -5.21 6.34 18.59
CA ALA A 153 -4.56 5.09 18.98
C ALA A 153 -5.33 4.37 20.10
N GLU A 154 -5.82 5.09 21.11
CA GLU A 154 -6.70 4.47 22.13
C GLU A 154 -7.96 3.85 21.51
N LYS A 155 -8.59 4.54 20.55
CA LYS A 155 -9.78 4.03 19.86
C LYS A 155 -9.45 2.75 19.09
N LEU A 156 -8.29 2.69 18.43
CA LEU A 156 -7.81 1.51 17.72
C LEU A 156 -7.54 0.33 18.67
N VAL A 157 -6.93 0.58 19.84
CA VAL A 157 -6.74 -0.45 20.87
C VAL A 157 -8.10 -0.96 21.39
N LYS A 158 -9.06 -0.07 21.63
CA LYS A 158 -10.44 -0.44 22.03
C LYS A 158 -11.16 -1.28 20.96
N GLN A 159 -10.84 -1.08 19.67
CA GLN A 159 -11.33 -1.93 18.57
C GLN A 159 -10.65 -3.31 18.51
N GLY A 160 -9.55 -3.52 19.24
CA GLY A 160 -8.89 -4.81 19.37
C GLY A 160 -7.56 -4.94 18.62
N TYR A 161 -7.08 -3.87 17.97
CA TYR A 161 -5.74 -3.88 17.36
C TYR A 161 -4.66 -4.10 18.41
N LYS A 162 -3.64 -4.87 18.03
CA LYS A 162 -2.47 -5.20 18.88
C LYS A 162 -1.19 -4.52 18.39
N ALA A 163 -1.29 -3.80 17.28
CA ALA A 163 -0.20 -3.07 16.68
C ALA A 163 -0.77 -1.86 15.91
N ILE A 164 -0.05 -0.74 15.90
CA ILE A 164 -0.45 0.49 15.25
C ILE A 164 0.77 1.07 14.50
N LYS A 165 0.58 1.40 13.23
CA LYS A 165 1.57 2.12 12.41
C LYS A 165 1.08 3.54 12.18
N LEU A 166 1.91 4.51 12.53
CA LEU A 166 1.67 5.92 12.27
C LEU A 166 2.25 6.26 10.88
N HIS A 167 1.48 7.00 10.10
CA HIS A 167 2.01 7.87 9.05
C HIS A 167 1.86 9.31 9.51
N THR A 168 2.97 10.02 9.69
CA THR A 168 2.96 11.38 10.26
C THR A 168 2.67 12.44 9.19
N TRP A 169 3.16 13.69 9.33
CA TRP A 169 2.78 14.80 8.46
C TRP A 169 3.76 14.98 7.30
N PHE A 170 3.25 15.01 6.08
CA PHE A 170 4.04 15.13 4.85
C PHE A 170 3.64 16.41 4.08
N PRO A 171 4.50 16.91 3.16
CA PRO A 171 4.06 17.87 2.15
C PRO A 171 2.79 17.34 1.43
N PRO A 172 1.81 18.21 1.12
CA PRO A 172 1.91 19.67 0.96
C PRO A 172 1.63 20.50 2.23
N ILE A 173 1.57 19.90 3.42
CA ILE A 173 1.42 20.64 4.67
C ILE A 173 2.62 21.57 4.84
N GLU A 174 2.38 22.87 5.04
CA GLU A 174 3.42 23.91 4.89
C GLU A 174 4.59 23.75 5.86
N TRP A 175 4.31 23.30 7.08
CA TRP A 175 5.31 23.08 8.12
C TRP A 175 5.91 21.66 8.10
N ALA A 176 5.40 20.79 7.23
CA ALA A 176 5.85 19.40 7.11
C ALA A 176 6.87 19.23 5.97
N PRO A 177 7.81 18.29 6.10
CA PRO A 177 7.99 17.34 7.20
C PRO A 177 8.69 17.98 8.41
N ASN A 178 8.53 17.41 9.61
CA ASN A 178 9.19 17.90 10.82
C ASN A 178 9.52 16.72 11.78
N PRO A 179 10.81 16.35 11.95
CA PRO A 179 11.21 15.24 12.80
C PRO A 179 10.79 15.36 14.27
N GLU A 180 10.77 16.56 14.83
CA GLU A 180 10.37 16.78 16.22
C GLU A 180 8.88 16.55 16.42
N MET A 181 8.06 16.95 15.44
CA MET A 181 6.61 16.70 15.43
C MET A 181 6.30 15.21 15.27
N ASP A 182 7.01 14.52 14.38
CA ASP A 182 6.87 13.07 14.19
C ASP A 182 7.15 12.31 15.50
N ILE A 183 8.23 12.67 16.19
CA ILE A 183 8.59 12.07 17.48
C ILE A 183 7.61 12.47 18.58
N ALA A 184 7.09 13.70 18.59
CA ALA A 184 6.07 14.11 19.53
C ALA A 184 4.81 13.23 19.40
N ALA A 185 4.35 12.95 18.17
CA ALA A 185 3.24 12.02 17.93
C ALA A 185 3.55 10.60 18.39
N CYS A 186 4.75 10.10 18.07
CA CYS A 186 5.18 8.76 18.51
C CYS A 186 5.20 8.63 20.04
N ARG A 187 5.70 9.66 20.74
CA ARG A 187 5.74 9.72 22.20
C ARG A 187 4.32 9.76 22.79
N ALA A 188 3.45 10.63 22.26
CA ALA A 188 2.08 10.74 22.71
C ALA A 188 1.31 9.42 22.55
N VAL A 189 1.49 8.73 21.42
CA VAL A 189 0.87 7.41 21.21
C VAL A 189 1.42 6.37 22.18
N ARG A 190 2.74 6.28 22.36
CA ARG A 190 3.35 5.34 23.32
C ARG A 190 2.79 5.55 24.72
N GLU A 191 2.73 6.81 25.18
CA GLU A 191 2.18 7.15 26.49
C GLU A 191 0.71 6.74 26.65
N ALA A 192 -0.10 6.91 25.60
CA ALA A 192 -1.52 6.57 25.63
C ALA A 192 -1.81 5.06 25.61
N VAL A 193 -1.02 4.28 24.87
CA VAL A 193 -1.31 2.84 24.67
C VAL A 193 -0.46 1.89 25.52
N GLY A 194 0.58 2.39 26.19
CA GLY A 194 1.49 1.61 27.02
C GLY A 194 2.44 0.72 26.21
N GLU A 195 3.24 -0.10 26.92
CA GLU A 195 4.33 -0.88 26.33
C GLU A 195 3.89 -2.14 25.57
N ASP A 196 2.68 -2.65 25.83
CA ASP A 196 2.21 -3.94 25.29
C ASP A 196 1.71 -3.84 23.82
N ILE A 197 1.52 -2.63 23.31
CA ILE A 197 1.12 -2.39 21.92
C ILE A 197 2.36 -2.17 21.07
N ALA A 198 2.50 -2.97 20.00
CA ALA A 198 3.56 -2.77 19.03
C ALA A 198 3.29 -1.49 18.22
N LEU A 199 4.25 -0.58 18.18
CA LEU A 199 4.15 0.67 17.46
C LEU A 199 5.18 0.72 16.33
N MET A 200 4.78 1.24 15.19
CA MET A 200 5.64 1.39 14.01
C MET A 200 5.50 2.81 13.48
N LEU A 201 6.57 3.32 12.89
CA LEU A 201 6.55 4.63 12.21
C LEU A 201 6.91 4.44 10.74
N ASP A 202 6.04 4.97 9.88
CA ASP A 202 6.26 5.18 8.45
C ASP A 202 6.17 6.69 8.22
N CYS A 203 7.33 7.36 8.22
CA CYS A 203 7.39 8.82 8.23
C CYS A 203 7.52 9.39 6.81
N TYR A 204 7.88 10.67 6.70
CA TYR A 204 8.12 11.28 5.40
C TYR A 204 9.23 10.53 4.65
N HIS A 205 8.91 10.09 3.42
CA HIS A 205 9.70 9.18 2.59
C HIS A 205 10.98 9.78 1.98
N SER A 206 11.42 10.95 2.44
CA SER A 206 12.59 11.64 1.87
C SER A 206 13.30 12.52 2.89
N TYR A 207 13.34 12.14 4.17
CA TYR A 207 14.26 12.78 5.11
C TYR A 207 15.72 12.59 4.68
N ASN A 208 16.58 13.50 5.11
CA ASN A 208 18.01 13.30 4.97
C ASN A 208 18.53 12.32 6.04
N ARG A 209 19.79 11.88 5.89
CA ARG A 209 20.42 10.90 6.80
C ARG A 209 20.44 11.33 8.27
N GLU A 210 20.70 12.61 8.55
CA GLU A 210 20.79 13.12 9.92
C GLU A 210 19.41 13.16 10.59
N GLU A 211 18.38 13.57 9.82
CA GLU A 211 16.99 13.58 10.27
C GLU A 211 16.47 12.17 10.53
N ALA A 212 16.68 11.24 9.58
CA ALA A 212 16.28 9.84 9.75
C ALA A 212 17.00 9.18 10.93
N LEU A 213 18.30 9.46 11.12
CA LEU A 213 19.04 8.95 12.27
C LEU A 213 18.49 9.52 13.59
N TYR A 214 18.19 10.82 13.64
CA TYR A 214 17.58 11.43 14.82
C TYR A 214 16.25 10.76 15.18
N ILE A 215 15.36 10.58 14.20
CA ILE A 215 14.05 9.94 14.40
C ILE A 215 14.27 8.51 14.91
N GLY A 216 15.09 7.71 14.25
CA GLY A 216 15.37 6.33 14.64
C GLY A 216 15.88 6.20 16.07
N ARG A 217 16.78 7.10 16.52
CA ARG A 217 17.29 7.12 17.90
C ARG A 217 16.23 7.47 18.94
N GLU A 218 15.26 8.30 18.58
CA GLU A 218 14.12 8.58 19.47
C GLU A 218 13.13 7.40 19.50
N LEU A 219 12.89 6.75 18.36
CA LEU A 219 12.06 5.55 18.27
C LEU A 219 12.60 4.39 19.12
N GLU A 220 13.93 4.20 19.18
CA GLU A 220 14.59 3.24 20.08
C GLU A 220 14.22 3.48 21.55
N LYS A 221 14.25 4.75 21.99
CA LYS A 221 13.89 5.13 23.37
C LYS A 221 12.42 4.87 23.67
N LEU A 222 11.56 4.92 22.65
CA LEU A 222 10.12 4.68 22.74
C LEU A 222 9.74 3.22 22.51
N GLY A 223 10.71 2.33 22.27
CA GLY A 223 10.46 0.90 22.06
C GLY A 223 9.59 0.62 20.82
N PHE A 224 9.76 1.39 19.74
CA PHE A 224 9.07 1.13 18.48
C PHE A 224 9.61 -0.15 17.82
N TYR A 225 8.73 -0.85 17.10
CA TYR A 225 8.97 -2.17 16.55
C TYR A 225 9.70 -2.13 15.20
N TRP A 226 9.40 -1.16 14.33
CA TRP A 226 10.20 -0.86 13.14
C TRP A 226 10.10 0.61 12.74
N PHE A 227 11.04 1.02 11.89
CA PHE A 227 11.08 2.29 11.19
C PHE A 227 11.04 2.05 9.67
N GLU A 228 10.01 2.57 8.99
CA GLU A 228 9.68 2.27 7.60
C GLU A 228 9.91 3.49 6.70
N GLU A 229 10.47 3.22 5.52
CA GLU A 229 10.67 4.16 4.41
C GLU A 229 11.08 5.60 4.81
N PRO A 230 12.11 5.86 5.66
CA PRO A 230 12.37 7.22 6.11
C PRO A 230 13.16 8.10 5.12
N MET A 231 13.68 7.51 4.05
CA MET A 231 14.54 8.19 3.07
C MET A 231 14.20 7.71 1.65
N ASP A 232 14.72 8.39 0.63
CA ASP A 232 14.54 7.96 -0.76
C ASP A 232 15.06 6.52 -0.99
N GLU A 233 14.15 5.59 -1.26
CA GLU A 233 14.43 4.15 -1.47
C GLU A 233 15.34 3.87 -2.67
N HIS A 234 15.45 4.81 -3.62
CA HIS A 234 16.40 4.67 -4.73
C HIS A 234 17.85 4.74 -4.25
N ASN A 235 18.10 5.23 -3.03
CA ASN A 235 19.42 5.31 -2.42
C ASN A 235 19.65 4.18 -1.41
N ILE A 236 19.77 2.95 -1.91
CA ILE A 236 20.04 1.74 -1.09
C ILE A 236 21.22 1.94 -0.13
N SER A 237 22.28 2.64 -0.55
CA SER A 237 23.44 2.92 0.29
C SER A 237 23.12 3.79 1.52
N ALA A 238 22.11 4.65 1.44
CA ALA A 238 21.63 5.39 2.61
C ALA A 238 20.93 4.46 3.60
N TYR A 239 20.12 3.51 3.12
CA TYR A 239 19.46 2.50 3.97
C TYR A 239 20.46 1.56 4.64
N VAL A 240 21.49 1.11 3.92
CA VAL A 240 22.60 0.33 4.52
C VAL A 240 23.25 1.12 5.64
N TRP A 241 23.61 2.38 5.39
CA TRP A 241 24.17 3.26 6.41
C TRP A 241 23.25 3.43 7.62
N LEU A 242 21.94 3.63 7.40
CA LEU A 242 20.98 3.83 8.48
C LEU A 242 20.83 2.57 9.34
N ALA A 243 20.73 1.40 8.72
CA ALA A 243 20.64 0.10 9.40
C ALA A 243 21.93 -0.25 10.17
N GLU A 244 23.10 0.21 9.72
CA GLU A 244 24.36 0.08 10.48
C GLU A 244 24.44 1.03 11.69
N ASN A 245 23.67 2.11 11.68
CA ASN A 245 23.70 3.16 12.70
C ASN A 245 22.52 3.14 13.66
N LEU A 246 21.56 2.23 13.50
CA LEU A 246 20.38 2.09 14.36
C LEU A 246 20.22 0.64 14.85
N GLU A 247 19.69 0.49 16.05
CA GLU A 247 19.27 -0.77 16.64
C GLU A 247 17.82 -1.11 16.30
N ILE A 248 16.96 -0.10 16.10
CA ILE A 248 15.59 -0.31 15.63
C ILE A 248 15.59 -0.95 14.24
N PRO A 249 14.77 -1.99 13.97
CA PRO A 249 14.67 -2.57 12.64
C PRO A 249 14.21 -1.56 11.59
N ILE A 250 14.91 -1.53 10.45
CA ILE A 250 14.54 -0.76 9.27
C ILE A 250 13.73 -1.65 8.33
N LEU A 251 12.54 -1.20 7.91
CA LEU A 251 11.67 -1.89 6.96
C LEU A 251 11.72 -1.18 5.59
N GLY A 252 12.03 -1.96 4.55
CA GLY A 252 12.16 -1.56 3.15
C GLY A 252 12.66 -2.73 2.29
#